data_AF-A0A1Y1WNT7-F1
#
_entry.id   AF-A0A1Y1WNT7-F1
#
_cell.length_a   1.000
_cell.length_b   1.000
_cell.length_c   1.000
_cell.angle_alpha   90.00
_cell.angle_beta   90.00
_cell.angle_gamma   90.00
#
_symmetry.space_group_name_H-M   'P 1'
#
loop_
_entity.id
_entity.type
_entity.pdbx_description
1 polymer ?
#
loop_
_entity_poly.entity_id
_entity_poly.type
_entity_poly.pdbx_seq_one_letter_code
_entity_poly.pdbx_strand_id
1 'polypeptide(L)'
;MQLIDQAMWIGRHMDFRMKGLLVGELSTKTLNRRAKGSLEGVTGDDDEDSSDNGLESAQEATNGKIMNLLTTDLNRVTKIVAYLDDLYTLPLSAVIGVIYMFKLLGWSSLIGFSIVIPYYPLTRKLFSYLSDLEEKTLELSDERVEAITELLQGIKAVKLYGWESQFLKKIDAHHEKQLGSMWRWLLGWAYASIVTSLSPMIVMVLILASYTGIFGHQINAEIAFTTISVFQLLRISLEHFPDFLSWVISGYVSLKRIDSYLAMPQAQDLEERICRVDGSDDVLGFVKASLVWDTHGKDSSTNSDDDTGYMAKVDENTPLISDRFDPFRCFIGQPAGAAR
;
A
#
# COMPACT_ATOMS: atom_id res chain seq x y z
N MET A 1 -15.90 28.42 -7.99
CA MET A 1 -15.43 28.36 -6.60
C MET A 1 -16.40 27.59 -5.71
N GLN A 2 -17.60 28.11 -5.42
CA GLN A 2 -18.54 27.47 -4.47
C GLN A 2 -18.92 26.02 -4.77
N LEU A 3 -19.13 25.64 -6.04
CA LEU A 3 -19.48 24.27 -6.40
C LEU A 3 -18.32 23.27 -6.23
N ILE A 4 -17.08 23.72 -6.45
CA ILE A 4 -15.87 22.90 -6.26
C ILE A 4 -15.63 22.69 -4.77
N ASP A 5 -15.80 23.74 -3.97
CA ASP A 5 -15.67 23.65 -2.51
C ASP A 5 -16.74 22.71 -1.91
N GLN A 6 -17.96 22.74 -2.46
CA GLN A 6 -19.03 21.80 -2.09
C GLN A 6 -18.73 20.37 -2.49
N ALA A 7 -18.21 20.13 -3.69
CA ALA A 7 -17.81 18.80 -4.16
C ALA A 7 -16.67 18.24 -3.29
N MET A 8 -15.64 19.04 -3.02
CA MET A 8 -14.54 18.64 -2.15
C MET A 8 -15.01 18.35 -0.72
N TRP A 9 -15.96 19.14 -0.21
CA TRP A 9 -16.57 18.87 1.09
C TRP A 9 -17.34 17.55 1.11
N ILE A 10 -18.15 17.27 0.06
CA ILE A 10 -18.88 16.01 -0.06
C ILE A 10 -17.91 14.83 -0.13
N GLY A 11 -16.83 14.94 -0.91
CA GLY A 11 -15.83 13.89 -1.09
C GLY A 11 -15.13 13.56 0.23
N ARG A 12 -14.68 14.58 0.97
CA ARG A 12 -14.07 14.39 2.30
C ARG A 12 -15.02 13.77 3.31
N HIS A 13 -16.30 14.13 3.25
CA HIS A 13 -17.31 13.56 4.14
C HIS A 13 -17.58 12.08 3.82
N MET A 14 -17.61 11.73 2.54
CA MET A 14 -17.71 10.33 2.09
C MET A 14 -16.46 9.52 2.47
N ASP A 15 -15.26 10.09 2.31
CA ASP A 15 -13.99 9.49 2.72
C ASP A 15 -13.98 9.14 4.22
N PHE A 16 -14.35 10.08 5.10
CA PHE A 16 -14.39 9.83 6.53
C PHE A 16 -15.36 8.71 6.92
N ARG A 17 -16.55 8.70 6.30
CA ARG A 17 -17.56 7.64 6.54
C ARG A 17 -17.08 6.28 6.04
N MET A 18 -16.56 6.22 4.81
CA MET A 18 -16.04 4.98 4.24
C MET A 18 -14.88 4.45 5.08
N LYS A 19 -13.97 5.32 5.50
CA LYS A 19 -12.85 4.96 6.38
C LYS A 19 -13.34 4.39 7.70
N GLY A 20 -14.31 5.02 8.35
CA GLY A 20 -14.90 4.50 9.58
C GLY A 20 -15.51 3.10 9.41
N LEU A 21 -16.27 2.89 8.33
CA LEU A 21 -16.88 1.60 8.02
C LEU A 21 -15.83 0.52 7.72
N LEU A 22 -14.88 0.81 6.83
CA LEU A 22 -13.82 -0.13 6.46
C LEU A 22 -12.95 -0.49 7.65
N VAL A 23 -12.56 0.48 8.49
CA VAL A 23 -11.80 0.19 9.72
C VAL A 23 -12.63 -0.68 10.67
N GLY A 24 -13.92 -0.40 10.82
CA GLY A 24 -14.82 -1.20 11.67
C GLY A 24 -14.93 -2.65 11.19
N GLU A 25 -15.19 -2.85 9.90
CA GLU A 25 -15.28 -4.18 9.28
C GLU A 25 -13.95 -4.92 9.33
N LEU A 26 -12.84 -4.28 8.97
CA LEU A 26 -11.52 -4.92 9.04
C LEU A 26 -11.17 -5.30 10.47
N SER A 27 -11.45 -4.44 11.44
CA SER A 27 -11.13 -4.72 12.85
C SER A 27 -11.97 -5.88 13.37
N THR A 28 -13.27 -5.90 13.06
CA THR A 28 -14.17 -7.01 13.43
C THR A 28 -13.72 -8.31 12.78
N LYS A 29 -13.39 -8.28 11.48
CA LYS A 29 -12.84 -9.42 10.75
C LYS A 29 -11.52 -9.91 11.37
N THR A 30 -10.66 -8.98 11.80
CA THR A 30 -9.38 -9.31 12.43
C THR A 30 -9.58 -10.01 13.77
N LEU A 31 -10.56 -9.57 14.57
CA LEU A 31 -10.90 -10.19 15.85
C LEU A 31 -11.50 -11.59 15.68
N ASN A 32 -12.33 -11.77 14.65
CA ASN A 32 -12.99 -13.04 14.35
C ASN A 32 -12.19 -13.94 13.41
N ARG A 33 -10.90 -13.63 13.19
CA ARG A 33 -10.06 -14.43 12.30
C ARG A 33 -9.69 -15.75 12.96
N ARG A 34 -9.66 -16.83 12.18
CA ARG A 34 -9.05 -18.10 12.61
C ARG A 34 -7.55 -17.91 12.95
N ALA A 35 -7.10 -18.58 14.00
CA ALA A 35 -5.69 -18.60 14.39
C ALA A 35 -4.84 -19.20 13.25
N LYS A 36 -3.55 -18.82 13.18
CA LYS A 36 -2.63 -19.16 12.08
C LYS A 36 -2.77 -20.63 11.62
N GLY A 37 -2.91 -20.78 10.30
CA GLY A 37 -3.11 -22.04 9.60
C GLY A 37 -4.61 -22.35 9.44
N SER A 38 -5.26 -21.81 8.41
CA SER A 38 -6.60 -22.28 7.99
C SER A 38 -6.91 -21.86 6.55
N LEU A 39 -5.91 -21.88 5.69
CA LEU A 39 -6.11 -21.51 4.29
C LEU A 39 -5.59 -22.62 3.40
N GLU A 40 -6.20 -23.79 3.55
CA GLU A 40 -6.43 -24.72 2.46
C GLU A 40 -7.49 -25.73 2.91
N GLY A 41 -8.69 -25.66 2.32
CA GLY A 41 -9.74 -26.61 2.66
C GLY A 41 -11.18 -26.16 2.43
N VAL A 42 -11.46 -25.17 1.58
CA VAL A 42 -12.80 -24.98 0.99
C VAL A 42 -12.65 -24.36 -0.41
N THR A 43 -12.16 -25.14 -1.36
CA THR A 43 -12.54 -25.01 -2.77
C THR A 43 -12.91 -26.41 -3.22
N GLY A 44 -14.21 -26.71 -3.14
CA GLY A 44 -14.77 -27.80 -3.94
C GLY A 44 -14.64 -27.43 -5.41
N ASP A 45 -14.40 -28.44 -6.24
CA ASP A 45 -14.39 -28.42 -7.70
C ASP A 45 -15.39 -27.40 -8.26
N ASP A 46 -14.88 -26.44 -9.04
CA ASP A 46 -15.26 -26.21 -10.44
C ASP A 46 -14.72 -24.84 -10.91
N ASP A 47 -14.25 -24.83 -12.17
CA ASP A 47 -13.84 -23.68 -13.01
C ASP A 47 -12.37 -23.20 -12.93
N GLU A 48 -11.52 -23.91 -13.70
CA GLU A 48 -10.30 -23.39 -14.32
C GLU A 48 -10.66 -22.28 -15.33
N ASP A 49 -10.48 -21.01 -14.96
CA ASP A 49 -9.88 -19.95 -15.80
C ASP A 49 -10.06 -18.57 -15.16
N SER A 50 -9.08 -18.10 -14.37
CA SER A 50 -8.83 -16.65 -14.21
C SER A 50 -7.52 -16.36 -13.46
N SER A 51 -6.46 -16.08 -14.24
CA SER A 51 -5.33 -15.21 -13.91
C SER A 51 -4.83 -15.20 -12.45
N ASP A 52 -3.93 -16.14 -12.20
CA ASP A 52 -3.08 -16.33 -11.03
C ASP A 52 -2.12 -15.14 -10.79
N ASN A 53 -2.60 -14.11 -10.09
CA ASN A 53 -1.75 -13.01 -9.56
C ASN A 53 -2.34 -12.38 -8.28
N GLY A 54 -3.37 -12.98 -7.68
CA GLY A 54 -4.10 -12.41 -6.54
C GLY A 54 -4.11 -13.27 -5.28
N LEU A 55 -3.84 -14.58 -5.39
CA LEU A 55 -4.04 -15.54 -4.30
C LEU A 55 -2.83 -15.68 -3.36
N GLU A 56 -1.59 -15.48 -3.82
CA GLU A 56 -0.41 -15.60 -2.95
C GLU A 56 -0.37 -14.59 -1.78
N SER A 57 -1.08 -13.47 -1.87
CA SER A 57 -1.11 -12.50 -0.78
C SER A 57 -1.94 -12.97 0.42
N ALA A 58 -2.94 -13.83 0.15
CA ALA A 58 -3.92 -14.29 1.12
C ALA A 58 -3.38 -15.40 2.04
N GLN A 59 -2.43 -16.21 1.57
CA GLN A 59 -2.01 -17.45 2.25
C GLN A 59 -1.41 -17.24 3.65
N GLU A 60 -0.89 -16.05 3.97
CA GLU A 60 -0.39 -15.74 5.31
C GLU A 60 -0.60 -14.27 5.66
N ALA A 61 -1.72 -13.96 6.30
CA ALA A 61 -1.95 -12.65 6.90
C ALA A 61 -1.12 -12.50 8.19
N THR A 62 0.19 -12.31 8.06
CA THR A 62 1.06 -11.90 9.18
C THR A 62 0.55 -10.58 9.77
N ASN A 63 0.71 -10.38 11.08
CA ASN A 63 0.23 -9.16 11.77
C ASN A 63 0.70 -7.86 11.08
N GLY A 64 1.88 -7.87 10.46
CA GLY A 64 2.38 -6.77 9.63
C GLY A 64 1.57 -6.50 8.36
N LYS A 65 1.12 -7.55 7.64
CA LYS A 65 0.25 -7.39 6.45
C LYS A 65 -1.11 -6.80 6.84
N ILE A 66 -1.68 -7.24 7.96
CA ILE A 66 -2.95 -6.69 8.49
C ILE A 66 -2.79 -5.21 8.85
N MET A 67 -1.69 -4.86 9.52
CA MET A 67 -1.42 -3.47 9.85
C MET A 67 -1.29 -2.62 8.58
N ASN A 68 -0.63 -3.13 7.54
CA ASN A 68 -0.52 -2.45 6.24
C ASN A 68 -1.88 -2.31 5.53
N LEU A 69 -2.76 -3.32 5.64
CA LEU A 69 -4.14 -3.24 5.15
C LEU A 69 -4.92 -2.13 5.86
N LEU A 70 -4.85 -2.08 7.19
CA LEU A 70 -5.57 -1.11 8.02
C LEU A 70 -5.05 0.33 7.85
N THR A 71 -3.79 0.49 7.47
CA THR A 71 -3.13 1.80 7.36
C THR A 71 -2.99 2.23 5.90
N THR A 72 -2.08 1.63 5.15
CA THR A 72 -1.70 2.07 3.81
C THR A 72 -2.80 1.80 2.79
N ASP A 73 -3.32 0.57 2.74
CA ASP A 73 -4.26 0.17 1.68
C ASP A 73 -5.62 0.82 1.87
N LEU A 74 -6.10 0.87 3.12
CA LEU A 74 -7.32 1.60 3.45
C LEU A 74 -7.22 3.07 3.06
N ASN A 75 -6.11 3.75 3.40
CA ASN A 75 -5.91 5.14 2.99
C ASN A 75 -5.87 5.34 1.47
N ARG A 76 -5.35 4.38 0.70
CA ARG A 76 -5.34 4.46 -0.76
C ARG A 76 -6.75 4.37 -1.34
N VAL A 77 -7.58 3.47 -0.82
CA VAL A 77 -8.98 3.31 -1.26
C VAL A 77 -9.81 4.55 -0.91
N THR A 78 -9.74 5.02 0.34
CA THR A 78 -10.60 6.12 0.79
C THR A 78 -10.20 7.45 0.13
N LYS A 79 -8.90 7.65 -0.15
CA LYS A 79 -8.42 8.80 -0.95
C LYS A 79 -9.08 8.91 -2.32
N ILE A 80 -9.34 7.81 -3.02
CA ILE A 80 -10.02 7.87 -4.34
C ILE A 80 -11.40 8.49 -4.20
N VAL A 81 -12.11 8.16 -3.12
CA VAL A 81 -13.46 8.67 -2.84
C VAL A 81 -13.42 10.14 -2.44
N ALA A 82 -12.36 10.56 -1.72
CA ALA A 82 -12.14 11.96 -1.39
C ALA A 82 -11.98 12.86 -2.63
N TYR A 83 -11.41 12.32 -3.70
CA TYR A 83 -11.09 13.01 -4.96
C TYR A 83 -11.87 12.43 -6.15
N LEU A 84 -13.09 11.94 -5.92
CA LEU A 84 -13.92 11.36 -6.97
C LEU A 84 -14.27 12.40 -8.06
N ASP A 85 -14.33 13.68 -7.70
CA ASP A 85 -14.62 14.78 -8.61
C ASP A 85 -13.49 15.01 -9.63
N ASP A 86 -12.24 14.78 -9.23
CA ASP A 86 -11.08 14.89 -10.10
C ASP A 86 -11.10 13.83 -11.22
N LEU A 87 -11.68 12.65 -10.96
CA LEU A 87 -11.77 11.55 -11.94
C LEU A 87 -12.48 11.97 -13.23
N TYR A 88 -13.54 12.77 -13.14
CA TYR A 88 -14.25 13.28 -14.32
C TYR A 88 -13.84 14.71 -14.70
N THR A 89 -13.44 15.54 -13.72
CA THR A 89 -13.14 16.95 -13.97
C THR A 89 -11.84 17.11 -14.75
N LEU A 90 -10.76 16.43 -14.34
CA LEU A 90 -9.44 16.54 -14.98
C LEU A 90 -9.43 16.12 -16.46
N PRO A 91 -10.02 14.97 -16.88
CA PRO A 91 -10.05 14.62 -18.29
C PRO A 91 -10.97 15.55 -19.10
N LEU A 92 -12.10 15.96 -18.53
CA LEU A 92 -13.03 16.87 -19.20
C LEU A 92 -12.39 18.25 -19.44
N SER A 93 -11.71 18.80 -18.42
CA SER A 93 -11.00 20.08 -18.54
C SER A 93 -9.84 20.00 -19.51
N ALA A 94 -9.12 18.87 -19.57
CA ALA A 94 -8.07 18.66 -20.57
C ALA A 94 -8.63 18.69 -22.00
N VAL A 95 -9.70 17.94 -22.28
CA VAL A 95 -10.32 17.89 -23.61
C VAL A 95 -10.87 19.27 -24.02
N ILE A 96 -11.61 19.92 -23.13
CA ILE A 96 -12.17 21.26 -23.39
C ILE A 96 -11.03 22.28 -23.61
N GLY A 97 -9.99 22.23 -22.78
CA GLY A 97 -8.84 23.12 -22.88
C GLY A 97 -8.09 22.99 -24.20
N VAL A 98 -7.86 21.76 -24.68
CA VAL A 98 -7.24 21.50 -25.99
C VAL A 98 -8.10 22.04 -27.14
N ILE A 99 -9.42 21.76 -27.11
CA ILE A 99 -10.35 22.24 -28.15
C ILE A 99 -10.39 23.77 -28.17
N TYR A 100 -10.44 24.41 -27.00
CA TYR A 100 -10.52 25.86 -26.89
C TYR A 100 -9.21 26.55 -27.31
N MET A 101 -8.07 25.98 -26.94
CA MET A 101 -6.75 26.38 -27.45
C MET A 101 -6.68 26.31 -28.98
N PHE A 102 -7.16 25.22 -29.57
CA PHE A 102 -7.18 25.06 -31.03
C PHE A 102 -8.11 26.08 -31.70
N LYS A 103 -9.26 26.39 -31.09
CA LYS A 103 -10.16 27.44 -31.61
C LYS A 103 -9.58 28.85 -31.53
N LEU A 104 -8.81 29.16 -30.49
CA LEU A 104 -8.20 30.48 -30.27
C LEU A 104 -6.98 30.74 -31.17
N LEU A 105 -6.07 29.77 -31.28
CA LEU A 105 -4.76 29.95 -31.92
C LEU A 105 -4.64 29.19 -33.26
N GLY A 106 -5.59 28.33 -33.60
CA GLY A 106 -5.55 27.48 -34.78
C GLY A 106 -4.32 26.56 -34.79
N TRP A 107 -3.65 26.52 -35.94
CA TRP A 107 -2.47 25.68 -36.19
C TRP A 107 -1.28 25.98 -35.28
N SER A 108 -1.18 27.19 -34.72
CA SER A 108 -0.12 27.55 -33.76
C SER A 108 -0.17 26.71 -32.48
N SER A 109 -1.37 26.30 -32.04
CA SER A 109 -1.52 25.43 -30.85
C SER A 109 -0.85 24.06 -31.02
N LEU A 110 -0.85 23.50 -32.23
CA LEU A 110 -0.24 22.21 -32.53
C LEU A 110 1.29 22.23 -32.42
N ILE A 111 1.92 23.39 -32.68
CA ILE A 111 3.36 23.56 -32.49
C ILE A 111 3.70 23.42 -31.01
N GLY A 112 2.89 24.02 -30.12
CA GLY A 112 3.01 23.86 -28.68
C GLY A 112 2.93 22.39 -28.25
N PHE A 113 1.92 21.66 -28.71
CA PHE A 113 1.78 20.23 -28.42
C PHE A 113 2.96 19.41 -28.96
N SER A 114 3.49 19.75 -30.14
CA SER A 114 4.64 19.07 -30.72
C SER A 114 5.92 19.22 -29.87
N ILE A 115 6.07 20.32 -29.12
CA ILE A 115 7.21 20.55 -28.22
C ILE A 115 7.06 19.76 -26.91
N VAL A 116 5.83 19.47 -26.50
CA VAL A 116 5.56 18.65 -25.30
C VAL A 116 5.99 17.20 -25.50
N ILE A 117 5.91 16.67 -26.72
CA ILE A 117 6.31 15.29 -27.06
C ILE A 117 7.77 14.99 -26.67
N PRO A 118 8.79 15.77 -27.11
CA PRO A 118 10.18 15.56 -26.69
C PRO A 118 10.46 16.02 -25.25
N TYR A 119 9.64 16.89 -24.67
CA TYR A 119 9.78 17.31 -23.27
C TYR A 119 9.55 16.15 -22.30
N TYR A 120 8.55 15.31 -22.55
CA TYR A 120 8.22 14.17 -21.69
C TYR A 120 9.37 13.15 -21.50
N PRO A 121 10.03 12.60 -22.56
CA PRO A 121 11.15 11.68 -22.39
C PRO A 121 12.39 12.35 -21.79
N LEU A 122 12.61 13.65 -22.01
CA LEU A 122 13.70 14.39 -21.38
C LEU A 122 13.51 14.45 -19.86
N THR A 123 12.31 14.84 -19.44
CA THR A 123 11.93 14.92 -18.03
C THR A 123 11.97 13.54 -17.36
N ARG A 124 11.52 12.47 -18.06
CA ARG A 124 11.62 11.09 -17.57
C ARG A 124 13.07 10.67 -17.29
N LYS A 125 14.01 10.96 -18.20
CA LYS A 125 15.43 10.63 -17.98
C LYS A 125 16.00 11.38 -16.77
N LEU A 126 15.63 12.65 -16.61
CA LEU A 126 16.05 13.46 -15.48
C LEU A 126 15.55 12.89 -14.15
N PHE A 127 14.27 12.55 -14.05
CA PHE A 127 13.71 11.94 -12.85
C PHE A 127 14.22 10.52 -12.58
N SER A 128 14.49 9.72 -13.62
CA SER A 128 15.16 8.42 -13.44
C SER A 128 16.52 8.58 -12.79
N TYR A 129 17.34 9.53 -13.26
CA TYR A 129 18.64 9.80 -12.65
C TYR A 129 18.53 10.29 -11.20
N LEU A 130 17.50 11.10 -10.89
CA LEU A 130 17.24 11.51 -9.51
C LEU A 130 16.83 10.34 -8.61
N SER A 131 16.02 9.41 -9.14
CA SER A 131 15.66 8.17 -8.43
C SER A 131 16.91 7.35 -8.09
N ASP A 132 17.84 7.20 -9.03
CA ASP A 132 19.09 6.46 -8.79
C ASP A 132 19.98 7.15 -7.72
N LEU A 133 19.95 8.49 -7.64
CA LEU A 133 20.66 9.24 -6.60
C LEU A 133 19.97 9.14 -5.24
N GLU A 134 18.64 9.08 -5.23
CA GLU A 134 17.84 8.88 -4.03
C GLU A 134 18.11 7.49 -3.44
N GLU A 135 18.07 6.45 -4.27
CA GLU A 135 18.37 5.07 -3.88
C GLU A 135 19.77 4.96 -3.24
N LYS A 136 20.80 5.52 -3.87
CA LYS A 136 22.15 5.57 -3.30
C LYS A 136 22.21 6.30 -1.95
N THR A 137 21.38 7.32 -1.77
CA THR A 137 21.33 8.07 -0.51
C THR A 137 20.66 7.25 0.58
N LEU A 138 19.67 6.43 0.24
CA LEU A 138 19.03 5.47 1.14
C LEU A 138 19.98 4.33 1.51
N GLU A 139 20.70 3.75 0.53
CA GLU A 139 21.72 2.71 0.80
C GLU A 139 22.79 3.20 1.80
N LEU A 140 23.32 4.41 1.60
CA LEU A 140 24.30 5.00 2.54
C LEU A 140 23.68 5.32 3.91
N SER A 141 22.37 5.61 3.95
CA SER A 141 21.66 5.78 5.22
C SER A 141 21.56 4.47 5.98
N ASP A 142 21.27 3.36 5.27
CA ASP A 142 21.15 2.04 5.85
C ASP A 142 22.50 1.56 6.40
N GLU A 143 23.61 1.74 5.67
CA GLU A 143 24.96 1.46 6.18
C GLU A 143 25.26 2.21 7.49
N ARG A 144 24.87 3.50 7.57
CA ARG A 144 25.06 4.30 8.78
C ARG A 144 24.23 3.77 9.94
N VAL A 145 22.97 3.43 9.69
CA VAL A 145 22.06 2.90 10.71
C VAL A 145 22.53 1.53 11.21
N GLU A 146 23.04 0.69 10.31
CA GLU A 146 23.66 -0.59 10.64
C GLU A 146 24.88 -0.39 11.55
N ALA A 147 25.81 0.51 11.20
CA ALA A 147 26.98 0.81 12.03
C ALA A 147 26.61 1.34 13.43
N ILE A 148 25.56 2.15 13.55
CA ILE A 148 25.02 2.60 14.85
C ILE A 148 24.44 1.41 15.62
N THR A 149 23.73 0.52 14.93
CA THR A 149 23.13 -0.67 15.53
C THR A 149 24.20 -1.63 16.08
N GLU A 150 25.28 -1.88 15.33
CA GLU A 150 26.43 -2.67 15.78
C GLU A 150 27.06 -2.08 17.06
N LEU A 151 27.27 -0.75 17.08
CA LEU A 151 27.81 -0.04 18.24
C LEU A 151 26.91 -0.21 19.48
N LEU A 152 25.59 -0.08 19.31
CA LEU A 152 24.63 -0.19 20.41
C LEU A 152 24.54 -1.63 20.95
N GLN A 153 24.56 -2.63 20.07
CA GLN A 153 24.60 -4.04 20.47
C GLN A 153 25.88 -4.36 21.27
N GLY A 154 27.03 -3.80 20.87
CA GLY A 154 28.34 -4.01 21.50
C GLY A 154 28.73 -3.03 22.61
N ILE A 155 27.82 -2.17 23.08
CA ILE A 155 28.19 -0.95 23.85
C ILE A 155 29.01 -1.21 25.11
N LYS A 156 28.76 -2.33 25.81
CA LYS A 156 29.50 -2.71 27.03
C LYS A 156 30.98 -2.96 26.75
N ALA A 157 31.29 -3.67 25.65
CA ALA A 157 32.66 -3.95 25.25
C ALA A 157 33.36 -2.67 24.78
N VAL A 158 32.67 -1.84 23.98
CA VAL A 158 33.22 -0.56 23.49
C VAL A 158 33.62 0.35 24.66
N LYS A 159 32.80 0.43 25.71
CA LYS A 159 33.13 1.20 26.92
C LYS A 159 34.27 0.60 27.74
N LEU A 160 34.30 -0.73 27.88
CA LEU A 160 35.36 -1.42 28.63
C LEU A 160 36.75 -1.21 28.02
N TYR A 161 36.84 -1.18 26.69
CA TYR A 161 38.10 -0.97 25.96
C TYR A 161 38.40 0.50 25.61
N GLY A 162 37.48 1.42 25.88
CA GLY A 162 37.65 2.85 25.53
C GLY A 162 37.66 3.12 24.02
N TRP A 163 36.95 2.31 23.21
CA TRP A 163 36.93 2.41 21.74
C TRP A 163 35.91 3.39 21.16
N GLU A 164 35.22 4.15 22.01
CA GLU A 164 34.15 5.09 21.60
C GLU A 164 34.58 6.01 20.46
N SER A 165 35.77 6.62 20.57
CA SER A 165 36.29 7.53 19.55
C SER A 165 36.53 6.89 18.18
N GLN A 166 36.85 5.59 18.13
CA GLN A 166 37.08 4.89 16.87
C GLN A 166 35.77 4.54 16.18
N PHE A 167 34.76 4.11 16.94
CA PHE A 167 33.42 3.87 16.41
C PHE A 167 32.75 5.16 15.93
N LEU A 168 32.90 6.26 16.67
CA LEU A 168 32.38 7.57 16.25
C LEU A 168 33.01 8.00 14.92
N LYS A 169 34.35 7.89 14.78
CA LYS A 169 35.02 8.18 13.51
C LYS A 169 34.52 7.32 12.35
N LYS A 170 34.25 6.02 12.59
CA LYS A 170 33.68 5.13 11.56
C LYS A 170 32.29 5.62 11.13
N ILE A 171 31.41 5.94 12.09
CA ILE A 171 30.06 6.44 11.81
C ILE A 171 30.10 7.80 11.09
N ASP A 172 30.97 8.71 11.52
CA ASP A 172 31.16 10.02 10.89
C ASP A 172 31.61 9.88 9.42
N ALA A 173 32.47 8.91 9.11
CA ALA A 173 32.88 8.64 7.73
C ALA A 173 31.72 8.15 6.84
N HIS A 174 30.81 7.31 7.36
CA HIS A 174 29.58 6.95 6.65
C HIS A 174 28.64 8.15 6.50
N HIS A 175 28.53 8.97 7.54
CA HIS A 175 27.70 10.17 7.53
C HIS A 175 28.18 11.20 6.50
N GLU A 176 29.49 11.42 6.35
CA GLU A 176 30.05 12.33 5.35
C GLU A 176 29.77 11.85 3.92
N LYS A 177 29.88 10.55 3.65
CA LYS A 177 29.51 9.96 2.35
C LYS A 177 28.01 10.16 2.06
N GLN A 178 27.17 9.89 3.06
CA GLN A 178 25.72 10.08 2.97
C GLN A 178 25.39 11.55 2.63
N LEU A 179 25.96 12.51 3.37
CA LEU A 179 25.78 13.94 3.13
C LEU A 179 26.22 14.35 1.72
N GLY A 180 27.35 13.82 1.23
CA GLY A 180 27.82 14.06 -0.13
C GLY A 180 26.88 13.51 -1.22
N SER A 181 26.22 12.37 -0.97
CA SER A 181 25.17 11.85 -1.87
C SER A 181 23.89 12.69 -1.79
N MET A 182 23.44 12.99 -0.58
CA MET A 182 22.26 13.81 -0.33
C MET A 182 22.40 15.21 -0.95
N TRP A 183 23.58 15.81 -0.90
CA TRP A 183 23.84 17.11 -1.54
C TRP A 183 23.71 17.05 -3.07
N ARG A 184 24.22 15.97 -3.69
CA ARG A 184 24.09 15.76 -5.14
C ARG A 184 22.63 15.54 -5.54
N TRP A 185 21.89 14.74 -4.77
CA TRP A 185 20.46 14.54 -4.96
C TRP A 185 19.70 15.87 -4.83
N LEU A 186 19.97 16.67 -3.78
CA LEU A 186 19.31 17.96 -3.55
C LEU A 186 19.58 18.95 -4.71
N LEU A 187 20.83 19.05 -5.17
CA LEU A 187 21.18 19.88 -6.32
C LEU A 187 20.48 19.41 -7.60
N GLY A 188 20.44 18.10 -7.84
CA GLY A 188 19.73 17.52 -8.97
C GLY A 188 18.23 17.80 -8.91
N TRP A 189 17.62 17.67 -7.72
CA TRP A 189 16.21 17.96 -7.49
C TRP A 189 15.90 19.44 -7.69
N ALA A 190 16.75 20.34 -7.19
CA ALA A 190 16.62 21.78 -7.43
C ALA A 190 16.68 22.11 -8.92
N TYR A 191 17.62 21.51 -9.66
CA TYR A 191 17.71 21.66 -11.12
C TYR A 191 16.45 21.15 -11.83
N ALA A 192 15.97 19.96 -11.48
CA ALA A 192 14.76 19.39 -12.06
C ALA A 192 13.53 20.27 -11.77
N SER A 193 13.39 20.76 -10.54
CA SER A 193 12.31 21.67 -10.14
C SER A 193 12.30 22.97 -10.96
N ILE A 194 13.48 23.53 -11.26
CA ILE A 194 13.60 24.71 -12.14
C ILE A 194 13.18 24.36 -13.57
N VAL A 195 13.66 23.24 -14.13
CA VAL A 195 13.33 22.80 -15.50
C VAL A 195 11.83 22.53 -15.64
N THR A 196 11.21 21.88 -14.66
CA THR A 196 9.76 21.62 -14.67
C THR A 196 8.94 22.90 -14.48
N SER A 197 9.40 23.83 -13.63
CA SER A 197 8.71 25.10 -13.42
C SER A 197 8.79 26.05 -14.63
N LEU A 198 9.91 26.01 -15.37
CA LEU A 198 10.12 26.85 -16.56
C LEU A 198 9.46 26.30 -17.83
N SER A 199 9.25 24.98 -17.91
CA SER A 199 8.68 24.34 -19.10
C SER A 199 7.37 24.97 -19.60
N PRO A 200 6.35 25.20 -18.74
CA PRO A 200 5.09 25.81 -19.18
C PRO A 200 5.28 27.23 -19.73
N MET A 201 6.23 27.99 -19.16
CA MET A 201 6.57 29.33 -19.63
C MET A 201 7.19 29.28 -21.02
N ILE A 202 8.11 28.34 -21.26
CA ILE A 202 8.74 28.13 -22.57
C ILE A 202 7.69 27.73 -23.61
N VAL A 203 6.81 26.78 -23.29
CA VAL A 203 5.73 26.34 -24.19
C VAL A 203 4.81 27.51 -24.55
N MET A 204 4.41 28.31 -23.57
CA MET A 204 3.56 29.47 -23.79
C MET A 204 4.21 30.52 -24.71
N VAL A 205 5.49 30.84 -24.48
CA VAL A 205 6.24 31.77 -25.33
C VAL A 205 6.35 31.25 -26.75
N LEU A 206 6.62 29.95 -26.94
CA LEU A 206 6.73 29.36 -28.28
C LEU A 206 5.40 29.33 -29.03
N ILE A 207 4.30 29.06 -28.34
CA ILE A 207 2.94 29.16 -28.94
C ILE A 207 2.70 30.60 -29.42
N LEU A 208 2.85 31.61 -28.55
CA LEU A 208 2.61 33.00 -28.93
C LEU A 208 3.58 33.52 -30.00
N ALA A 209 4.86 33.12 -29.93
CA ALA A 209 5.86 33.46 -30.92
C ALA A 209 5.54 32.83 -32.29
N SER A 210 5.04 31.58 -32.31
CA SER A 210 4.60 30.96 -33.56
C SER A 210 3.34 31.60 -34.13
N TYR A 211 2.39 32.02 -33.29
CA TYR A 211 1.16 32.69 -33.71
C TYR A 211 1.43 34.01 -34.45
N THR A 212 2.39 34.81 -33.95
CA THR A 212 2.80 36.07 -34.60
C THR A 212 3.81 35.85 -35.72
N GLY A 213 4.88 35.08 -35.47
CA GLY A 213 6.02 34.96 -36.38
C GLY A 213 5.74 34.09 -37.60
N ILE A 214 5.07 32.94 -37.42
CA ILE A 214 4.83 31.99 -38.51
C ILE A 214 3.52 32.30 -39.23
N PHE A 215 2.45 32.55 -38.46
CA PHE A 215 1.12 32.74 -39.03
C PHE A 215 0.75 34.21 -39.26
N GLY A 216 1.59 35.18 -38.86
CA GLY A 216 1.38 36.60 -39.14
C GLY A 216 0.16 37.23 -38.44
N HIS A 217 -0.42 36.57 -37.44
CA HIS A 217 -1.58 37.09 -36.73
C HIS A 217 -1.16 38.13 -35.68
N GLN A 218 -1.96 39.17 -35.48
CA GLN A 218 -1.71 40.15 -34.42
C GLN A 218 -2.21 39.62 -33.06
N ILE A 219 -1.37 39.71 -32.04
CA ILE A 219 -1.76 39.39 -30.66
C ILE A 219 -2.47 40.62 -30.09
N ASN A 220 -3.79 40.52 -29.99
CA ASN A 220 -4.60 41.46 -29.20
C ASN A 220 -4.55 41.07 -27.71
N ALA A 221 -4.74 42.04 -26.83
CA ALA A 221 -4.77 41.80 -25.38
C ALA A 221 -5.81 40.74 -25.00
N GLU A 222 -6.99 40.77 -25.63
CA GLU A 222 -8.04 39.77 -25.45
C GLU A 222 -7.55 38.34 -25.73
N ILE A 223 -6.87 38.14 -26.86
CA ILE A 223 -6.35 36.81 -27.26
C ILE A 223 -5.20 36.39 -26.33
N ALA A 224 -4.31 37.31 -25.97
CA ALA A 224 -3.19 37.02 -25.07
C ALA A 224 -3.67 36.55 -23.69
N PHE A 225 -4.54 37.34 -23.05
CA PHE A 225 -5.03 37.03 -21.70
C PHE A 225 -5.87 35.76 -21.69
N THR A 226 -6.79 35.59 -22.66
CA THR A 226 -7.60 34.37 -22.77
C THR A 226 -6.73 33.13 -22.97
N THR A 227 -5.70 33.21 -23.83
CA THR A 227 -4.77 32.11 -24.06
C THR A 227 -3.99 31.75 -22.80
N ILE A 228 -3.48 32.73 -22.07
CA ILE A 228 -2.74 32.49 -20.82
C ILE A 228 -3.64 31.78 -19.79
N SER A 229 -4.86 32.26 -19.60
CA SER A 229 -5.80 31.67 -18.65
C SER A 229 -6.18 30.24 -19.02
N VAL A 230 -6.48 29.98 -20.30
CA VAL A 230 -6.83 28.64 -20.79
C VAL A 230 -5.63 27.70 -20.67
N PHE A 231 -4.42 28.18 -20.99
CA PHE A 231 -3.20 27.39 -20.84
C PHE A 231 -2.98 26.98 -19.38
N GLN A 232 -3.18 27.90 -18.44
CA GLN A 232 -3.00 27.60 -17.02
C GLN A 232 -3.99 26.55 -16.51
N LEU A 233 -5.26 26.59 -16.95
CA LEU A 233 -6.25 25.57 -16.63
C LEU A 233 -5.92 24.20 -17.26
N LEU A 234 -5.51 24.22 -18.53
CA LEU A 234 -5.10 23.01 -19.24
C LEU A 234 -3.88 22.37 -18.59
N ARG A 235 -2.89 23.18 -18.19
CA ARG A 235 -1.66 22.75 -17.52
C ARG A 235 -1.96 21.98 -16.25
N ILE A 236 -2.77 22.53 -15.35
CA ILE A 236 -3.17 21.88 -14.09
C ILE A 236 -3.78 20.50 -14.40
N SER A 237 -4.65 20.44 -15.41
CA SER A 237 -5.30 19.20 -15.82
C SER A 237 -4.30 18.16 -16.33
N LEU A 238 -3.33 18.57 -17.16
CA LEU A 238 -2.32 17.69 -17.73
C LEU A 238 -1.26 17.22 -16.71
N GLU A 239 -0.91 18.06 -15.74
CA GLU A 239 0.05 17.71 -14.69
C GLU A 239 -0.55 16.75 -13.67
N HIS A 240 -1.80 16.97 -13.23
CA HIS A 240 -2.42 16.14 -12.19
C HIS A 240 -3.02 14.84 -12.70
N PHE A 241 -3.41 14.76 -13.98
CA PHE A 241 -4.10 13.59 -14.52
C PHE A 241 -3.29 12.28 -14.41
N PRO A 242 -1.98 12.24 -14.75
CA PRO A 242 -1.18 11.01 -14.60
C PRO A 242 -1.00 10.57 -13.14
N ASP A 243 -0.83 11.52 -12.22
CA ASP A 243 -0.72 11.25 -10.78
C ASP A 243 -2.02 10.65 -10.25
N PHE A 244 -3.14 11.26 -10.62
CA PHE A 244 -4.46 10.78 -10.25
C PHE A 244 -4.73 9.38 -10.80
N LEU A 245 -4.37 9.11 -12.07
CA LEU A 245 -4.50 7.77 -12.66
C LEU A 245 -3.66 6.74 -11.90
N SER A 246 -2.44 7.10 -11.51
CA SER A 246 -1.56 6.24 -10.70
C SER A 246 -2.17 5.95 -9.32
N TRP A 247 -2.85 6.92 -8.70
CA TRP A 247 -3.57 6.73 -7.45
C TRP A 247 -4.77 5.79 -7.61
N VAL A 248 -5.54 5.93 -8.69
CA VAL A 248 -6.67 5.04 -9.00
C VAL A 248 -6.19 3.60 -9.18
N ILE A 249 -5.14 3.37 -9.98
CA ILE A 249 -4.56 2.04 -10.18
C ILE A 249 -4.08 1.44 -8.84
N SER A 250 -3.35 2.23 -8.05
CA SER A 250 -2.84 1.79 -6.75
C SER A 250 -3.96 1.47 -5.75
N GLY A 251 -5.01 2.27 -5.73
CA GLY A 251 -6.16 2.02 -4.87
C GLY A 251 -7.01 0.83 -5.35
N TYR A 252 -7.10 0.57 -6.65
CA TYR A 252 -7.74 -0.64 -7.17
C TYR A 252 -7.05 -1.92 -6.70
N VAL A 253 -5.73 -1.98 -6.78
CA VAL A 253 -4.95 -3.13 -6.26
C VAL A 253 -5.12 -3.26 -4.73
N SER A 254 -5.18 -2.13 -4.02
CA SER A 254 -5.41 -2.10 -2.57
C SER A 254 -6.82 -2.59 -2.20
N LEU A 255 -7.83 -2.22 -2.99
CA LEU A 255 -9.21 -2.69 -2.83
C LEU A 255 -9.28 -4.21 -3.02
N LYS A 256 -8.61 -4.75 -4.05
CA LYS A 256 -8.54 -6.20 -4.29
C LYS A 256 -7.93 -6.95 -3.10
N ARG A 257 -6.91 -6.39 -2.44
CA ARG A 257 -6.31 -6.98 -1.23
C ARG A 257 -7.23 -6.92 -0.01
N ILE A 258 -7.99 -5.84 0.14
CA ILE A 258 -8.98 -5.71 1.21
C ILE A 258 -10.12 -6.71 0.99
N ASP A 259 -10.60 -6.82 -0.25
CA ASP A 259 -11.65 -7.77 -0.64
C ASP A 259 -11.22 -9.22 -0.38
N SER A 260 -10.02 -9.61 -0.83
CA SER A 260 -9.50 -10.96 -0.56
C SER A 260 -9.31 -11.25 0.94
N TYR A 261 -8.93 -10.25 1.74
CA TYR A 261 -8.86 -10.38 3.20
C TYR A 261 -10.24 -10.53 3.85
N LEU A 262 -11.22 -9.76 3.41
CA LEU A 262 -12.60 -9.85 3.89
C LEU A 262 -13.27 -11.16 3.45
N ALA A 263 -12.86 -11.77 2.34
CA ALA A 263 -13.34 -13.06 1.88
C ALA A 263 -12.77 -14.27 2.66
N MET A 264 -11.70 -14.08 3.46
CA MET A 264 -11.10 -15.18 4.23
C MET A 264 -12.10 -15.83 5.20
N PRO A 265 -12.01 -17.15 5.44
CA PRO A 265 -12.88 -17.84 6.38
C PRO A 265 -12.73 -17.26 7.80
N GLN A 266 -13.85 -16.99 8.46
CA GLN A 266 -13.89 -16.55 9.85
C GLN A 266 -13.81 -17.77 10.79
N ALA A 267 -13.40 -17.53 12.03
CA ALA A 267 -13.62 -18.52 13.08
C ALA A 267 -15.13 -18.72 13.25
N GLN A 268 -15.57 -19.99 13.27
CA GLN A 268 -16.96 -20.34 13.54
C GLN A 268 -17.42 -19.75 14.88
N ASP A 269 -18.68 -19.31 14.92
CA ASP A 269 -19.26 -18.72 16.11
C ASP A 269 -19.23 -19.71 17.29
N LEU A 270 -19.04 -19.16 18.49
CA LEU A 270 -18.91 -19.97 19.70
C LEU A 270 -20.14 -20.85 19.95
N GLU A 271 -21.33 -20.40 19.53
CA GLU A 271 -22.59 -21.14 19.67
C GLU A 271 -22.64 -22.37 18.76
N GLU A 272 -22.02 -22.32 17.58
CA GLU A 272 -21.89 -23.48 16.70
C GLU A 272 -20.85 -24.49 17.25
N ARG A 273 -19.88 -23.99 18.02
CA ARG A 273 -18.84 -24.81 18.66
C ARG A 273 -19.28 -25.49 19.95
N ILE A 274 -20.38 -25.05 20.56
CA ILE A 274 -20.84 -25.53 21.87
C ILE A 274 -22.24 -26.12 21.75
N CYS A 275 -22.34 -27.45 21.87
CA CYS A 275 -23.62 -28.11 22.08
C CYS A 275 -23.99 -28.00 23.57
N ARG A 276 -25.05 -27.26 23.89
CA ARG A 276 -25.65 -27.32 25.24
C ARG A 276 -26.46 -28.60 25.35
N VAL A 277 -26.11 -29.46 26.31
CA VAL A 277 -26.90 -30.63 26.67
C VAL A 277 -27.84 -30.20 27.78
N ASP A 278 -29.14 -30.22 27.52
CA ASP A 278 -30.15 -29.86 28.53
C ASP A 278 -30.08 -30.83 29.72
N GLY A 279 -29.77 -30.30 30.91
CA GLY A 279 -29.78 -31.06 32.18
C GLY A 279 -28.41 -31.38 32.79
N SER A 280 -27.30 -30.90 32.23
CA SER A 280 -25.99 -30.95 32.90
C SER A 280 -25.75 -29.70 33.74
N ASP A 281 -25.32 -29.87 35.00
CA ASP A 281 -24.69 -28.81 35.80
C ASP A 281 -23.56 -28.13 34.99
N ASP A 282 -23.22 -26.87 35.30
CA ASP A 282 -22.21 -26.00 34.65
C ASP A 282 -20.79 -26.63 34.51
N VAL A 283 -20.68 -27.71 33.74
CA VAL A 283 -19.47 -28.52 33.59
C VAL A 283 -19.13 -28.58 32.11
N LEU A 284 -17.96 -28.02 31.78
CA LEU A 284 -17.40 -28.05 30.43
C LEU A 284 -16.76 -29.42 30.16
N GLY A 285 -17.16 -30.09 29.07
CA GLY A 285 -16.62 -31.40 28.69
C GLY A 285 -16.43 -31.54 27.18
N PHE A 286 -15.59 -32.49 26.77
CA PHE A 286 -15.35 -32.85 25.37
C PHE A 286 -15.90 -34.25 25.10
N VAL A 287 -16.61 -34.45 23.99
CA VAL A 287 -17.12 -35.77 23.57
C VAL A 287 -16.51 -36.13 22.23
N LYS A 288 -15.61 -37.14 22.22
CA LYS A 288 -14.95 -37.66 21.01
C LYS A 288 -14.35 -36.55 20.11
N ALA A 289 -13.74 -35.53 20.70
CA ALA A 289 -13.20 -34.40 19.95
C ALA A 289 -11.78 -34.67 19.46
N SER A 290 -11.57 -34.50 18.14
CA SER A 290 -10.24 -34.46 17.52
C SER A 290 -9.94 -33.03 17.08
N LEU A 291 -8.84 -32.47 17.57
CA LEU A 291 -8.41 -31.10 17.27
C LEU A 291 -7.07 -31.17 16.55
N VAL A 292 -6.98 -30.52 15.40
CA VAL A 292 -5.75 -30.46 14.59
C VAL A 292 -5.41 -29.01 14.35
N TRP A 293 -4.16 -28.65 14.60
CA TRP A 293 -3.58 -27.41 14.11
C TRP A 293 -3.22 -27.61 12.65
N ASP A 294 -3.58 -26.66 11.80
CA ASP A 294 -3.31 -26.75 10.37
C ASP A 294 -1.79 -26.86 10.15
N THR A 295 -1.37 -28.00 9.61
CA THR A 295 0.02 -28.32 9.34
C THR A 295 0.37 -27.76 7.96
N HIS A 296 1.13 -26.67 7.93
CA HIS A 296 1.70 -26.16 6.67
C HIS A 296 2.55 -27.22 5.97
N GLY A 297 2.37 -27.36 4.65
CA GLY A 297 3.40 -27.88 3.74
C GLY A 297 2.93 -28.95 2.76
N LYS A 298 2.43 -28.53 1.59
CA LYS A 298 2.51 -29.34 0.37
C LYS A 298 3.53 -28.69 -0.54
N ASP A 299 4.79 -29.07 -0.40
CA ASP A 299 5.77 -28.83 -1.46
C ASP A 299 5.35 -29.71 -2.65
N SER A 300 4.88 -29.05 -3.70
CA SER A 300 4.58 -29.66 -4.98
C SER A 300 5.89 -30.05 -5.70
N SER A 301 6.56 -31.10 -5.23
CA SER A 301 7.38 -32.01 -6.04
C SER A 301 8.14 -32.99 -5.15
N THR A 302 7.65 -34.20 -4.97
CA THR A 302 8.55 -35.36 -4.86
C THR A 302 7.82 -36.64 -5.27
N ASN A 303 8.17 -37.12 -6.46
CA ASN A 303 8.01 -38.51 -6.81
C ASN A 303 9.14 -39.26 -6.08
N SER A 304 8.86 -39.77 -4.89
CA SER A 304 9.74 -40.70 -4.20
C SER A 304 8.94 -41.46 -3.15
N ASP A 305 8.85 -42.76 -3.37
CA ASP A 305 8.39 -43.78 -2.44
C ASP A 305 9.13 -43.66 -1.10
N ASP A 306 8.57 -42.93 -0.13
CA ASP A 306 8.72 -43.12 1.32
C ASP A 306 7.98 -41.99 2.06
N ASP A 307 6.65 -42.04 2.04
CA ASP A 307 5.80 -41.09 2.76
C ASP A 307 5.28 -41.73 4.07
N THR A 308 6.11 -41.70 5.12
CA THR A 308 5.59 -41.54 6.49
C THR A 308 5.20 -40.07 6.69
N GLY A 309 4.17 -39.65 5.96
CA GLY A 309 3.48 -38.40 6.23
C GLY A 309 2.81 -38.50 7.59
N TYR A 310 3.22 -37.64 8.53
CA TYR A 310 2.50 -37.39 9.78
C TYR A 310 1.17 -36.69 9.49
N MET A 311 0.28 -37.35 8.74
CA MET A 311 -1.14 -37.21 9.00
C MET A 311 -1.43 -38.13 10.17
N ALA A 312 -2.00 -37.59 11.25
CA ALA A 312 -2.68 -38.43 12.22
C ALA A 312 -3.85 -39.10 11.48
N LYS A 313 -3.59 -40.28 10.90
CA LYS A 313 -4.65 -41.23 10.56
C LYS A 313 -5.41 -41.44 11.86
N VAL A 314 -6.64 -40.93 11.91
CA VAL A 314 -7.59 -41.35 12.92
C VAL A 314 -7.99 -42.77 12.54
N ASP A 315 -7.15 -43.73 12.90
CA ASP A 315 -7.54 -45.12 12.95
C ASP A 315 -8.58 -45.26 14.08
N GLU A 316 -9.49 -46.23 13.93
CA GLU A 316 -10.52 -46.58 14.92
C GLU A 316 -9.94 -46.93 16.31
N ASN A 317 -8.62 -47.11 16.39
CA ASN A 317 -7.83 -47.39 17.60
C ASN A 317 -6.97 -46.22 18.09
N THR A 318 -7.10 -45.02 17.52
CA THR A 318 -6.47 -43.83 18.10
C THR A 318 -7.10 -43.62 19.48
N PRO A 319 -6.33 -43.59 20.58
CA PRO A 319 -6.90 -43.41 21.91
C PRO A 319 -7.53 -42.03 21.93
N LEU A 320 -8.86 -42.01 21.76
CA LEU A 320 -9.67 -40.88 22.13
C LEU A 320 -9.31 -40.56 23.59
N ILE A 321 -9.38 -39.29 23.96
CA ILE A 321 -9.45 -38.91 25.37
C ILE A 321 -10.77 -39.48 25.89
N SER A 322 -10.80 -40.78 26.18
CA SER A 322 -11.94 -41.47 26.75
C SER A 322 -11.46 -42.61 27.64
N ASP A 323 -12.19 -42.73 28.74
CA ASP A 323 -12.34 -43.87 29.63
C ASP A 323 -11.38 -44.02 30.83
N ARG A 324 -10.55 -43.02 31.13
CA ARG A 324 -9.91 -42.97 32.47
C ARG A 324 -9.70 -41.57 33.05
N PHE A 325 -10.66 -40.67 32.83
CA PHE A 325 -10.79 -39.47 33.64
C PHE A 325 -12.05 -39.58 34.50
N ASP A 326 -11.85 -39.84 35.80
CA ASP A 326 -12.91 -39.72 36.79
C ASP A 326 -13.56 -38.33 36.67
N PRO A 327 -14.91 -38.23 36.63
CA PRO A 327 -15.61 -36.97 36.40
C PRO A 327 -15.50 -35.94 37.54
N PHE A 328 -14.61 -36.13 38.52
CA PHE A 328 -14.52 -35.28 39.73
C PHE A 328 -13.14 -34.70 40.03
N ARG A 329 -12.15 -34.77 39.13
CA ARG A 329 -10.83 -34.16 39.39
C ARG A 329 -10.26 -33.40 38.20
N CYS A 330 -10.78 -32.19 37.99
CA CYS A 330 -9.98 -31.12 37.41
C CYS A 330 -10.32 -29.81 38.13
N PHE A 331 -9.80 -29.65 39.36
CA PHE A 331 -9.83 -28.36 40.05
C PHE A 331 -8.72 -27.49 39.49
N ILE A 332 -9.06 -26.51 38.66
CA ILE A 332 -8.24 -25.33 38.47
C ILE A 332 -8.41 -24.49 39.75
N GLY A 333 -7.39 -24.59 40.61
CA GLY A 333 -7.02 -23.70 41.73
C GLY A 333 -8.09 -22.88 42.46
N GLN A 334 -8.22 -23.13 43.76
CA GLN A 334 -8.54 -22.07 44.73
C GLN A 334 -7.57 -22.12 45.92
N PRO A 335 -7.40 -21.00 46.64
CA PRO A 335 -6.10 -20.52 47.11
C PRO A 335 -5.72 -21.14 48.46
N ALA A 336 -4.41 -21.25 48.68
CA ALA A 336 -3.84 -21.58 49.97
C ALA A 336 -4.29 -20.56 51.03
N GLY A 337 -5.10 -21.02 51.98
CA GLY A 337 -5.67 -20.20 53.04
C GLY A 337 -5.96 -21.00 54.30
N ALA A 338 -5.06 -20.82 55.27
CA ALA A 338 -5.28 -20.83 56.71
C ALA A 338 -5.35 -22.14 57.52
N ALA A 339 -4.48 -22.13 58.54
CA ALA A 339 -4.62 -22.70 59.89
C ALA A 339 -4.39 -24.21 60.04
N ARG A 340 -3.73 -24.72 61.08
CA ARG A 340 -3.26 -24.15 62.34
C ARG A 340 -2.27 -25.12 62.98
#